data_AF-A0A940B9M3-F1
#
_entry.id   AF-A0A940B9M3-F1
#
_cell.length_a   1.000
_cell.length_b   1.000
_cell.length_c   1.000
_cell.angle_alpha   90.00
_cell.angle_beta   90.00
_cell.angle_gamma   90.00
#
_symmetry.space_group_name_H-M   'P 1'
#
loop_
_entity.id
_entity.type
_entity.pdbx_description
1 polymer ?
#
loop_
_entity_poly.entity_id
_entity_poly.type
_entity_poly.pdbx_seq_one_letter_code
_entity_poly.pdbx_strand_id
1 'polypeptide(L)' 'DLLDDIDNAELVGDVRFILYKGDHYFLTVMTEDRDNVYVATNDVWDERDLVGITILPEDMRIRKAEK' A
#
# COMPACT_ATOMS: atom_id res chain seq x y z
N ASP A 1 3.84 5.17 -3.32
CA ASP A 1 4.94 4.47 -2.61
C ASP A 1 4.56 4.13 -1.19
N LEU A 2 5.37 3.29 -0.55
CA LEU A 2 5.31 3.00 0.88
C LEU A 2 6.41 3.79 1.60
N LEU A 3 6.11 4.26 2.81
CA LEU A 3 6.98 5.10 3.62
C LEU A 3 7.24 4.44 4.97
N ASP A 4 8.49 4.49 5.43
CA ASP A 4 8.88 4.09 6.79
C ASP A 4 8.35 5.08 7.84
N ASP A 5 8.37 6.38 7.51
CA ASP A 5 7.83 7.45 8.36
C ASP A 5 6.36 7.71 8.01
N ILE A 6 5.49 7.47 8.99
CA ILE A 6 4.04 7.58 8.83
C ILE A 6 3.49 8.97 9.12
N ASP A 7 4.27 9.87 9.71
CA ASP A 7 3.77 11.17 10.21
C ASP A 7 3.20 12.06 9.10
N ASN A 8 3.66 11.86 7.85
CA ASN A 8 3.24 12.63 6.68
C ASN A 8 2.47 11.80 5.64
N ALA A 9 2.11 10.55 5.95
CA ALA A 9 1.42 9.68 5.02
C ALA A 9 -0.10 10.01 4.94
N GLU A 10 -0.68 9.92 3.74
CA GLU A 10 -2.13 10.12 3.56
C GLU A 10 -2.96 8.94 4.07
N LEU A 11 -2.39 7.75 4.07
CA LEU A 11 -2.98 6.51 4.57
C LEU A 11 -1.92 5.72 5.33
N VAL A 12 -2.35 4.91 6.31
CA VAL A 12 -1.48 4.05 7.10
C VAL A 12 -2.09 2.64 7.16
N GLY A 13 -1.25 1.61 7.16
CA GLY A 13 -1.70 0.23 7.30
C GLY A 13 -0.61 -0.77 7.61
N ASP A 14 -0.99 -1.99 7.94
CA ASP A 14 -0.06 -3.08 8.25
C ASP A 14 0.10 -4.07 7.09
N VAL A 15 1.33 -4.50 6.81
CA VAL A 15 1.62 -5.48 5.76
C VAL A 15 1.07 -6.86 6.16
N ARG A 16 0.07 -7.37 5.40
CA ARG A 16 -0.62 -8.64 5.68
C ARG A 16 -0.16 -9.82 4.84
N PHE A 17 0.40 -9.54 3.67
CA PHE A 17 0.80 -10.57 2.71
C PHE A 17 1.91 -10.06 1.80
N ILE A 18 2.87 -10.92 1.50
CA ILE A 18 4.04 -10.63 0.67
C ILE A 18 4.18 -11.74 -0.36
N LEU A 19 4.29 -11.37 -1.64
CA LEU A 19 4.54 -12.28 -2.74
C LEU A 19 5.65 -11.75 -3.64
N TYR A 20 6.73 -12.51 -3.79
CA TYR A 20 7.76 -12.22 -4.77
C TYR A 20 7.36 -12.74 -6.16
N LYS A 21 7.42 -11.87 -7.19
CA LYS A 21 7.00 -12.19 -8.57
C LYS A 21 8.17 -12.31 -9.56
N GLY A 22 9.41 -12.42 -9.07
CA GLY A 22 10.58 -12.67 -9.89
C GLY A 22 11.50 -11.45 -10.02
N ASP A 23 10.94 -10.26 -10.21
CA ASP A 23 11.66 -8.98 -10.29
C ASP A 23 11.26 -7.99 -9.18
N HIS A 24 10.02 -8.05 -8.69
CA HIS A 24 9.49 -7.17 -7.64
C HIS A 24 8.56 -7.92 -6.68
N TYR A 25 8.20 -7.26 -5.58
CA TYR A 25 7.24 -7.73 -4.60
C TYR A 25 5.85 -7.18 -4.86
N PHE A 26 4.85 -8.00 -4.54
CA PHE A 26 3.46 -7.59 -4.44
C PHE A 26 2.99 -7.76 -2.99
N LEU A 27 2.52 -6.67 -2.41
CA LEU A 27 2.11 -6.58 -1.01
C LEU A 27 0.60 -6.37 -0.92
N THR A 28 -0.01 -6.96 0.11
CA THR A 28 -1.33 -6.54 0.59
C THR A 28 -1.13 -5.81 1.90
N VAL A 29 -1.51 -4.53 1.94
CA VAL A 29 -1.48 -3.68 3.13
C VAL A 29 -2.93 -3.47 3.59
N MET A 30 -3.21 -3.72 4.86
CA MET A 30 -4.55 -3.52 5.42
C MET A 30 -4.60 -2.20 6.19
N THR A 31 -5.55 -1.34 5.84
CA THR A 31 -5.76 -0.07 6.53
C THR A 31 -6.47 -0.28 7.87
N GLU A 32 -6.46 0.74 8.73
CA GLU A 32 -7.21 0.71 10.00
C GLU A 32 -8.71 0.45 9.79
N ASP A 33 -9.27 0.99 8.71
CA ASP A 33 -10.67 0.79 8.30
C ASP A 33 -10.94 -0.61 7.69
N ARG A 34 -9.93 -1.49 7.69
CA ARG A 34 -9.96 -2.87 7.20
C ARG A 34 -10.13 -3.00 5.68
N ASP A 35 -9.78 -1.96 4.94
CA ASP A 35 -9.66 -2.04 3.49
C ASP A 35 -8.28 -2.56 3.10
N ASN A 36 -8.22 -3.29 1.98
CA ASN A 36 -6.96 -3.80 1.44
C ASN A 36 -6.45 -2.87 0.34
N VAL A 37 -5.21 -2.42 0.49
CA VAL A 37 -4.42 -1.74 -0.53
C VAL A 37 -3.41 -2.72 -1.12
N TYR A 38 -3.35 -2.77 -2.44
CA TYR A 38 -2.45 -3.65 -3.17
C TYR A 38 -1.30 -2.86 -3.77
N VAL A 39 -0.07 -3.26 -3.46
CA VAL A 39 1.13 -2.49 -3.81
C VAL A 39 2.10 -3.37 -4.57
N ALA A 40 2.58 -2.89 -5.71
CA ALA A 40 3.74 -3.46 -6.40
C ALA A 40 4.95 -2.58 -6.05
N THR A 41 6.02 -3.16 -5.49
CA THR A 41 7.21 -2.43 -5.08
C THR A 41 8.47 -3.26 -5.28
N ASN A 42 9.61 -2.59 -5.48
CA ASN A 42 10.94 -3.20 -5.46
C ASN A 42 11.57 -3.20 -4.06
N ASP A 43 10.97 -2.48 -3.12
CA ASP A 43 11.46 -2.37 -1.75
C ASP A 43 11.07 -3.61 -0.93
N VAL A 44 11.88 -3.89 0.09
CA VAL A 44 11.69 -5.04 0.97
C VAL A 44 11.00 -4.57 2.25
N TRP A 45 9.97 -5.31 2.65
CA TRP A 45 9.17 -5.10 3.86
C TRP A 45 8.97 -6.44 4.56
N ASP A 46 8.74 -6.42 5.86
CA ASP A 46 8.41 -7.59 6.66
C ASP A 46 6.90 -7.69 6.95
N GLU A 47 6.45 -8.91 7.31
CA GLU A 47 5.07 -9.11 7.73
C GLU A 47 4.78 -8.30 9.01
N ARG A 48 3.65 -7.58 9.02
CA ARG A 48 3.18 -6.71 10.11
C ARG A 48 3.93 -5.40 10.29
N ASP A 49 4.81 -5.02 9.36
CA ASP A 49 5.33 -3.66 9.32
C ASP A 49 4.19 -2.66 9.17
N LEU A 50 4.23 -1.59 9.97
CA LEU A 50 3.34 -0.46 9.85
C LEU A 50 3.94 0.53 8.86
N VAL A 51 3.23 0.78 7.77
CA VAL A 51 3.75 1.58 6.65
C VAL A 51 2.82 2.73 6.33
N GLY A 52 3.41 3.86 5.96
CA GLY A 52 2.71 4.97 5.34
C GLY A 52 2.47 4.69 3.87
N ILE A 53 1.34 5.12 3.32
CA ILE A 53 0.98 4.98 1.90
C ILE A 53 0.74 6.37 1.34
N THR A 54 1.47 6.69 0.27
CA THR A 54 1.29 7.94 -0.48
C THR A 54 0.89 7.65 -1.92
N ILE A 55 -0.16 8.35 -2.37
CA ILE A 55 -0.70 8.28 -3.73
C ILE A 55 -0.63 9.69 -4.32
N LEU A 56 0.16 9.85 -5.38
CA LEU A 56 0.26 11.14 -6.05
C LEU A 56 -1.07 11.50 -6.73
N PRO A 57 -1.51 12.77 -6.68
CA PRO A 57 -2.77 13.19 -7.30
C PRO A 57 -2.86 12.84 -8.79
N GLU A 58 -1.76 12.92 -9.53
CA GLU A 58 -1.66 12.59 -10.96
C GLU A 58 -1.90 11.10 -11.29
N ASP A 59 -1.68 10.20 -10.34
CA ASP A 59 -1.87 8.75 -10.50
C ASP A 59 -3.30 8.30 -10.12
N MET A 60 -4.09 9.19 -9.52
CA MET A 60 -5.43 8.89 -9.06
C MET A 60 -6.45 8.92 -10.21
N ARG A 61 -7.26 7.86 -10.31
CA ARG A 61 -8.33 7.74 -11.30
C ARG A 61 -9.68 7.57 -10.62
N ILE A 62 -10.54 8.58 -10.74
CA ILE A 62 -11.90 8.57 -10.21
C ILE A 62 -12.87 8.05 -11.28
N ARG A 63 -13.75 7.11 -10.90
CA ARG A 63 -14.81 6.58 -11.76
C ARG A 63 -16.15 6.63 -11.03
N LYS A 64 -17.24 6.76 -11.79
CA LYS A 64 -18.58 6.67 -11.23
C LYS A 64 -18.83 5.25 -10.72
N ALA A 65 -19.32 5.10 -9.49
CA ALA A 65 -19.74 3.80 -8.97
C ALA A 65 -20.89 3.26 -9.84
N GLU A 66 -20.74 2.01 -10.28
CA GLU A 66 -21.84 1.28 -10.91
C GLU A 66 -22.86 0.90 -9.84
N LYS A 67 -24.15 1.08 -10.15
CA LYS A 67 -25.27 0.79 -9.26
C LYS A 67 -25.64 -0.68 -9.27
#